data_AF-A0A936DKK7-F1
#
_entry.id   AF-A0A936DKK7-F1
#
_cell.length_a   1.000
_cell.length_b   1.000
_cell.length_c   1.000
_cell.angle_alpha   90.00
_cell.angle_beta   90.00
_cell.angle_gamma   90.00
#
_symmetry.space_group_name_H-M   'P 1'
#
loop_
_entity.id
_entity.type
_entity.pdbx_description
1 polymer ?
#
loop_
_entity_poly.entity_id
_entity_poly.type
_entity_poly.pdbx_seq_one_letter_code
_entity_poly.pdbx_strand_id
1 'polypeptide(L)'
;MSTTHIKSIVGVWTKTSNETSEHNYPEKISFTENGLFHAIDKPESIFYIWDVGTFEFKGKSKILISCANDKIIAYGIKFSKDKQDITIIDEHQSKIQYHKSN
;
A
#
# COMPACT_ATOMS: atom_id res chain seq x y z
N MET A 1 3.44 -17.44 6.73
CA MET A 1 3.43 -15.96 6.67
C MET A 1 4.71 -15.43 7.32
N SER A 2 5.45 -14.55 6.65
CA SER A 2 6.70 -14.01 7.20
C SER A 2 6.37 -12.83 8.13
N THR A 3 6.20 -13.12 9.41
CA THR A 3 5.72 -12.20 10.46
C THR A 3 6.52 -10.90 10.57
N THR A 4 7.81 -10.93 10.21
CA THR A 4 8.71 -9.76 10.23
C THR A 4 8.32 -8.65 9.23
N HIS A 5 7.80 -9.03 8.06
CA HIS A 5 7.39 -8.05 7.04
C HIS A 5 6.05 -7.40 7.39
N ILE A 6 5.12 -8.18 7.94
CA ILE A 6 3.83 -7.66 8.45
C ILE A 6 4.08 -6.58 9.49
N LYS A 7 4.93 -6.84 10.50
CA LYS A 7 5.29 -5.83 11.51
C LYS A 7 5.91 -4.55 10.94
N SER A 8 6.56 -4.63 9.77
CA SER A 8 7.23 -3.48 9.17
C SER A 8 6.24 -2.58 8.41
N ILE A 9 5.21 -3.15 7.78
CA ILE A 9 4.19 -2.38 7.05
C ILE A 9 3.04 -1.91 7.94
N VAL A 10 2.82 -2.52 9.10
CA VAL A 10 1.72 -2.13 9.99
C VAL A 10 1.88 -0.67 10.45
N GLY A 11 0.78 0.08 10.37
CA GLY A 11 0.72 1.50 10.68
C GLY A 11 -0.04 2.29 9.61
N VAL A 12 -0.10 3.61 9.83
CA VAL A 12 -0.67 4.56 8.87
C VAL A 12 0.44 5.11 7.98
N TRP A 13 0.15 5.22 6.70
CA TRP A 13 1.09 5.68 5.68
C TRP A 13 0.44 6.80 4.89
N THR A 14 1.18 7.88 4.69
CA THR A 14 0.77 9.04 3.90
C THR A 14 1.56 9.06 2.60
N LYS A 15 0.87 9.17 1.47
CA LYS A 15 1.48 9.19 0.15
C LYS A 15 2.34 10.45 0.00
N THR A 16 3.52 10.29 -0.59
CA THR A 16 4.49 11.38 -0.79
C THR A 16 4.84 11.57 -2.27
N SER A 17 4.54 10.58 -3.10
CA SER A 17 4.64 10.70 -4.55
C SER A 17 3.45 11.48 -5.11
N ASN A 18 3.68 12.28 -6.15
CA ASN A 18 2.68 13.19 -6.73
C ASN A 18 2.57 13.00 -8.26
N GLU A 19 2.83 11.79 -8.75
CA GLU A 19 2.73 11.52 -10.19
C GLU A 19 1.27 11.32 -10.60
N THR A 20 0.92 11.78 -11.80
CA THR A 20 -0.47 11.78 -12.29
C THR A 20 -1.07 10.39 -12.45
N SER A 21 -0.24 9.38 -12.74
CA SER A 21 -0.62 7.97 -12.80
C SER A 21 -1.05 7.41 -11.43
N GLU A 22 -0.79 8.13 -10.34
CA GLU A 22 -0.98 7.64 -8.98
C GLU A 22 -2.24 8.20 -8.28
N HIS A 23 -3.03 9.02 -8.96
CA HIS A 23 -4.24 9.64 -8.38
C HIS A 23 -5.29 8.63 -7.91
N ASN A 24 -5.27 7.42 -8.46
CA ASN A 24 -6.19 6.35 -8.09
C ASN A 24 -5.71 5.54 -6.88
N TYR A 25 -4.56 5.88 -6.28
CA TYR A 25 -4.10 5.29 -5.02
C TYR A 25 -4.40 6.25 -3.86
N PRO A 26 -4.70 5.71 -2.67
CA PRO A 26 -5.11 6.52 -1.54
C PRO A 26 -3.99 7.44 -1.05
N GLU A 27 -4.34 8.66 -0.68
CA GLU A 27 -3.41 9.63 -0.07
C GLU A 27 -2.99 9.20 1.35
N LYS A 28 -3.86 8.48 2.06
CA LYS A 28 -3.54 7.84 3.33
C LYS A 28 -4.08 6.42 3.37
N ILE A 29 -3.29 5.50 3.89
CA ILE A 29 -3.66 4.09 4.01
C ILE A 29 -3.19 3.52 5.35
N SER A 30 -4.04 2.73 6.00
CA SER A 30 -3.71 2.00 7.22
C SER A 30 -3.56 0.52 6.92
N PHE A 31 -2.48 -0.10 7.40
CA PHE A 31 -2.26 -1.54 7.37
C PHE A 31 -2.26 -2.10 8.80
N THR A 32 -2.94 -3.22 9.00
CA THR A 32 -3.11 -3.86 10.32
C THR A 32 -2.45 -5.23 10.40
N GLU A 33 -2.18 -5.71 11.62
CA GLU A 33 -1.42 -6.96 11.84
C GLU A 33 -2.15 -8.21 11.34
N ASN A 34 -3.48 -8.16 11.22
CA ASN A 34 -4.31 -9.24 10.70
C ASN A 34 -4.39 -9.28 9.15
N GLY A 35 -3.54 -8.51 8.45
CA GLY A 35 -3.49 -8.52 6.99
C GLY A 35 -4.62 -7.73 6.33
N LEU A 36 -5.22 -6.74 7.02
CA LEU A 36 -6.23 -5.85 6.46
C LEU A 36 -5.65 -4.47 6.18
N PHE A 37 -6.23 -3.77 5.21
CA PHE A 37 -5.94 -2.36 4.98
C PHE A 37 -7.21 -1.57 4.69
N HIS A 38 -7.15 -0.26 4.90
CA HIS A 38 -8.15 0.68 4.41
C HIS A 38 -7.55 2.04 4.09
N ALA A 39 -8.09 2.69 3.07
CA ALA A 39 -7.86 4.09 2.76
C ALA A 39 -8.48 4.96 3.86
N ILE A 40 -7.77 6.02 4.24
CA ILE A 40 -8.22 7.01 5.21
C ILE A 40 -8.54 8.30 4.47
N ASP A 41 -9.52 9.05 4.96
CA ASP A 41 -9.93 10.37 4.44
C ASP A 41 -10.29 10.35 2.94
N LYS A 42 -10.82 9.22 2.43
CA LYS A 42 -11.21 9.08 1.02
C LYS A 42 -12.31 10.08 0.66
N PRO A 43 -12.09 10.97 -0.33
CA PRO A 43 -13.17 11.83 -0.84
C PRO A 43 -14.24 11.01 -1.56
N GLU A 44 -15.51 11.37 -1.39
CA GLU A 44 -16.65 10.65 -2.02
C GLU A 44 -16.58 10.65 -3.55
N SER A 45 -15.89 11.63 -4.15
CA SER A 45 -15.74 11.78 -5.60
C SER A 45 -14.63 10.92 -6.23
N ILE A 46 -13.85 10.17 -5.43
CA ILE A 46 -12.70 9.40 -5.92
C ILE A 46 -12.89 7.90 -5.69
N PHE A 47 -12.61 7.12 -6.74
CA PHE A 47 -12.51 5.68 -6.68
C PHE A 47 -11.04 5.27 -6.55
N TYR A 48 -10.65 4.82 -5.35
CA TYR A 48 -9.32 4.27 -5.16
C TYR A 48 -9.24 2.80 -5.57
N ILE A 49 -8.14 2.43 -6.21
CA ILE A 49 -7.76 1.04 -6.50
C ILE A 49 -7.62 0.27 -5.18
N TRP A 50 -7.08 0.93 -4.16
CA TRP A 50 -7.00 0.44 -2.79
C TRP A 50 -7.95 1.26 -1.91
N ASP A 51 -9.14 0.72 -1.68
CA ASP A 51 -10.14 1.34 -0.79
C ASP A 51 -10.17 0.62 0.56
N VAL A 52 -10.61 -0.64 0.59
CA VAL A 52 -10.54 -1.51 1.76
C VAL A 52 -10.29 -2.94 1.30
N GLY A 53 -9.52 -3.70 2.05
CA GLY A 53 -9.22 -5.06 1.64
C GLY A 53 -8.21 -5.78 2.50
N THR A 54 -7.58 -6.78 1.88
CA THR A 54 -6.57 -7.65 2.46
C THR A 54 -5.23 -7.46 1.76
N PHE A 55 -4.15 -7.73 2.48
CA PHE A 55 -2.81 -7.77 1.92
C PHE A 55 -2.02 -8.97 2.45
N GLU A 56 -1.12 -9.49 1.62
CA GLU A 56 -0.22 -10.57 2.00
C GLU A 56 1.16 -10.41 1.36
N PHE A 57 2.23 -10.65 2.12
CA PHE A 57 3.58 -10.69 1.56
C PHE A 57 3.86 -11.99 0.80
N LYS A 58 4.26 -11.86 -0.47
CA LYS A 58 4.77 -12.97 -1.28
C LYS A 58 6.30 -12.89 -1.37
N GLY A 59 6.97 -13.47 -0.38
CA GLY A 59 8.43 -13.38 -0.25
C GLY A 59 8.87 -12.01 0.32
N LYS A 60 10.05 -11.53 -0.10
CA LYS A 60 10.68 -10.32 0.48
C LYS A 60 10.40 -9.02 -0.29
N SER A 61 9.95 -9.12 -1.54
CA SER A 61 9.87 -7.98 -2.47
C SER A 61 8.53 -7.86 -3.18
N LYS A 62 7.53 -8.66 -2.79
CA LYS A 62 6.17 -8.56 -3.34
C LYS A 62 5.12 -8.55 -2.25
N ILE A 63 4.05 -7.81 -2.52
CA ILE A 63 2.82 -7.76 -1.72
C ILE A 63 1.63 -8.02 -2.64
N LEU A 64 0.76 -8.93 -2.23
CA LEU A 64 -0.54 -9.17 -2.85
C LEU A 64 -1.54 -8.25 -2.17
N ILE A 65 -2.34 -7.51 -2.93
CA ILE A 65 -3.36 -6.61 -2.41
C ILE A 65 -4.67 -6.92 -3.13
N SER A 66 -5.77 -7.05 -2.39
CA SER A 66 -7.11 -7.10 -2.97
C SER A 66 -7.57 -5.69 -3.33
N CYS A 67 -7.78 -5.43 -4.60
CA CYS A 67 -8.22 -4.14 -5.12
C CYS A 67 -9.74 -4.02 -5.08
N ALA A 68 -10.24 -2.79 -5.21
CA ALA A 68 -11.68 -2.48 -5.22
C ALA A 68 -12.49 -3.16 -6.35
N ASN A 69 -11.81 -3.73 -7.34
CA ASN A 69 -12.42 -4.50 -8.44
C ASN A 69 -12.35 -6.02 -8.23
N ASP A 70 -12.19 -6.47 -6.99
CA ASP A 70 -12.06 -7.87 -6.56
C ASP A 70 -10.86 -8.63 -7.12
N LYS A 71 -9.93 -7.95 -7.82
CA LYS A 71 -8.68 -8.57 -8.27
C LYS A 71 -7.66 -8.56 -7.13
N ILE A 72 -6.91 -9.67 -7.03
CA ILE A 72 -5.70 -9.72 -6.21
C ILE A 72 -4.51 -9.46 -7.12
N ILE A 73 -3.86 -8.31 -6.94
CA ILE A 73 -2.74 -7.87 -7.77
C ILE A 73 -1.44 -7.99 -6.97
N ALA A 74 -0.38 -8.46 -7.63
CA ALA A 74 0.95 -8.58 -7.05
C ALA A 74 1.79 -7.34 -7.35
N TYR A 75 2.02 -6.53 -6.33
CA TYR A 75 2.85 -5.33 -6.41
C TYR A 75 4.28 -5.63 -5.98
N GLY A 76 5.24 -4.92 -6.55
CA GLY A 76 6.59 -4.84 -5.99
C GLY A 76 6.57 -3.99 -4.73
N ILE A 77 7.31 -4.36 -3.69
CA ILE A 77 7.44 -3.55 -2.48
C ILE A 77 8.91 -3.43 -2.05
N LYS A 78 9.30 -2.22 -1.68
CA LYS A 78 10.61 -1.89 -1.11
C LYS A 78 10.42 -1.02 0.12
N PHE A 79 11.14 -1.36 1.19
CA PHE A 79 11.22 -0.55 2.40
C PHE A 79 12.50 0.27 2.36
N SER A 80 12.47 1.49 2.91
CA SER A 80 13.68 2.22 3.28
C SER A 80 14.44 1.49 4.39
N LYS A 81 15.69 1.90 4.64
CA LYS A 81 16.54 1.29 5.67
C LYS A 81 15.97 1.46 7.09
N ASP A 82 15.36 2.61 7.36
CA ASP A 82 14.72 2.95 8.64
C ASP A 82 13.25 2.52 8.72
N LYS A 83 12.70 1.96 7.63
CA LYS A 83 11.29 1.52 7.50
C LYS A 83 10.28 2.65 7.71
N GLN A 84 10.69 3.89 7.51
CA GLN A 84 9.81 5.06 7.50
C GLN A 84 9.23 5.33 6.12
N ASP A 85 9.81 4.77 5.06
CA ASP A 85 9.25 4.89 3.72
C ASP A 85 9.04 3.52 3.08
N ILE A 86 7.99 3.44 2.27
CA ILE A 86 7.75 2.33 1.36
C ILE A 86 7.60 2.85 -0.06
N THR A 87 8.07 2.06 -1.01
CA THR A 87 7.78 2.23 -2.43
C THR A 87 7.06 0.99 -2.90
N ILE A 88 5.84 1.18 -3.39
CA ILE A 88 5.04 0.14 -4.03
C ILE A 88 5.11 0.37 -5.54
N ILE A 89 5.37 -0.71 -6.28
CA ILE A 89 5.54 -0.68 -7.73
C ILE A 89 4.39 -1.47 -8.34
N ASP A 90 3.58 -0.83 -9.17
CA ASP A 90 2.45 -1.46 -9.84
C ASP A 90 2.83 -2.20 -11.13
N GLU A 91 1.83 -2.79 -11.79
CA GLU A 91 2.01 -3.52 -13.04
C GLU A 91 2.49 -2.64 -14.20
N HIS A 92 2.21 -1.34 -14.14
CA HIS A 92 2.65 -0.34 -15.10
C HIS A 92 4.02 0.26 -14.77
N GLN A 93 4.72 -0.28 -13.76
CA GLN A 93 5.99 0.24 -13.24
C GLN A 93 5.90 1.63 -12.59
N SER A 94 4.69 2.11 -12.28
CA SER A 94 4.50 3.35 -11.51
C SER A 94 4.94 3.12 -10.06
N LYS A 95 5.57 4.13 -9.45
CA LYS A 95 6.21 4.02 -8.13
C LYS A 95 5.50 4.86 -7.08
N ILE A 96 4.49 4.27 -6.47
CA ILE A 96 3.76 4.92 -5.39
C ILE A 96 4.61 4.92 -4.13
N GLN A 97 4.95 6.11 -3.63
CA GLN A 97 5.75 6.28 -2.43
C GLN A 97 4.87 6.71 -1.26
N TYR A 98 5.10 6.10 -0.11
CA TYR A 98 4.46 6.47 1.14
C TYR A 98 5.48 6.64 2.25
N HIS A 99 5.19 7.58 3.14
CA HIS A 99 5.88 7.80 4.39
C HIS A 99 5.01 7.36 5.56
N LYS A 100 5.61 6.70 6.55
CA LYS A 100 4.91 6.25 7.75
C LYS A 100 4.52 7.46 8.58
N SER A 101 3.25 7.55 8.95
CA SER A 101 2.78 8.60 9.84
C SER A 101 3.19 8.24 11.27
N ASN A 102 3.77 9.20 12.00
CA ASN A 102 4.17 9.06 13.40
C ASN A 102 2.97 8.87 14.33
#